data_AF-A0A355Z1G1-F1
#
_entry.id   AF-A0A355Z1G1-F1
#
_cell.length_a   1.000
_cell.length_b   1.000
_cell.length_c   1.000
_cell.angle_alpha   90.00
_cell.angle_beta   90.00
_cell.angle_gamma   90.00
#
_symmetry.space_group_name_H-M   'P 1'
#
loop_
_entity.id
_entity.type
_entity.pdbx_description
1 polymer ?
#
loop_
_entity_poly.entity_id
_entity_poly.type
_entity_poly.pdbx_seq_one_letter_code
_entity_poly.pdbx_strand_id
1 'polypeptide(L)' 'FGQQPVEVERVSLLARDGHLRISRDIRRFDHLGDLRESYSASNDDFCGRFQDAFSSSVTPQGAS' A
#
# COMPACT_ATOMS: atom_id res chain seq x y z
N PHE A 1 -16.92 5.29 28.14
CA PHE A 1 -15.80 6.08 27.59
C PHE A 1 -14.84 5.12 26.92
N GLY A 2 -14.75 5.16 25.60
CA GLY A 2 -13.85 4.33 24.81
C GLY A 2 -13.80 4.89 23.40
N GLN A 3 -12.69 4.70 22.70
CA GLN A 3 -12.56 5.06 21.29
C GLN A 3 -13.31 4.05 20.43
N GLN A 4 -13.66 4.44 19.21
CA GLN A 4 -14.03 3.45 18.20
C GLN A 4 -12.77 2.69 17.79
N PRO A 5 -12.82 1.37 17.55
CA PRO A 5 -11.69 0.65 17.01
C PRO A 5 -11.33 1.24 15.65
N VAL A 6 -10.04 1.38 15.38
CA VAL A 6 -9.54 2.01 14.16
C VAL A 6 -8.68 1.02 13.41
N GLU A 7 -8.93 0.91 12.10
CA GLU A 7 -8.00 0.29 11.17
C GLU A 7 -7.25 1.40 10.42
N VAL A 8 -5.92 1.32 10.41
CA VAL A 8 -5.04 2.24 9.68
C VAL A 8 -4.31 1.45 8.61
N GLU A 9 -4.57 1.80 7.35
CA GLU A 9 -3.81 1.33 6.20
C GLU A 9 -2.72 2.34 5.84
N ARG A 10 -1.47 1.89 5.78
CA ARG A 10 -0.35 2.68 5.28
C ARG A 10 0.15 2.08 3.98
N VAL A 11 0.17 2.88 2.93
CA VAL A 11 0.81 2.55 1.66
C VAL A 11 2.07 3.39 1.53
N SER A 12 3.22 2.75 1.29
CA SER A 12 4.49 3.42 1.06
C SER A 12 4.96 3.15 -0.37
N LEU A 13 5.44 4.18 -1.04
CA LEU A 13 5.91 4.12 -2.42
C LEU A 13 7.35 4.62 -2.51
N LEU A 14 8.20 3.85 -3.18
CA LEU A 14 9.52 4.27 -3.61
C LEU A 14 9.58 4.15 -5.14
N ALA A 15 9.83 5.27 -5.81
CA ALA A 15 10.06 5.33 -7.25
C ALA A 15 11.45 5.93 -7.52
N ARG A 16 12.30 5.19 -8.22
CA ARG A 16 13.66 5.63 -8.56
C ARG A 16 14.16 4.93 -9.83
N ASP A 17 14.68 5.69 -10.79
CA ASP A 17 15.40 5.17 -11.97
C ASP A 17 14.62 4.06 -12.73
N GLY A 18 13.31 4.22 -12.89
CA GLY A 18 12.43 3.23 -13.54
C GLY A 18 12.07 2.02 -12.66
N HIS A 19 12.62 1.93 -11.45
CA HIS A 19 12.24 0.96 -10.45
C HIS A 19 11.15 1.50 -9.53
N LEU A 20 10.19 0.64 -9.22
CA LEU A 20 9.06 0.91 -8.36
C LEU A 20 9.00 -0.13 -7.26
N ARG A 21 8.83 0.31 -6.02
CA ARG A 21 8.52 -0.57 -4.89
C ARG A 21 7.37 0.01 -4.11
N ILE A 22 6.36 -0.81 -3.91
CA ILE A 22 5.20 -0.50 -3.07
C ILE A 22 5.17 -1.44 -1.87
N SER A 23 4.76 -0.92 -0.72
CA SER A 23 4.41 -1.74 0.44
C SER A 23 3.09 -1.27 1.04
N ARG A 24 2.39 -2.19 1.68
CA ARG A 24 1.14 -1.99 2.39
C ARG A 24 1.26 -2.58 3.78
N ASP A 25 0.92 -1.80 4.79
CA ASP A 25 0.89 -2.20 6.19
C ASP A 25 -0.48 -1.90 6.78
N ILE A 26 -1.04 -2.86 7.53
CA ILE A 26 -2.32 -2.70 8.23
C ILE A 26 -2.06 -2.74 9.74
N ARG A 27 -2.63 -1.77 10.45
CA ARG A 27 -2.66 -1.74 11.92
C ARG A 27 -4.08 -1.61 12.44
N ARG A 28 -4.45 -2.43 13.43
CA ARG A 28 -5.75 -2.37 14.10
C ARG A 28 -5.59 -1.99 15.56
N PHE A 29 -6.36 -0.99 15.99
CA PHE A 29 -6.40 -0.49 17.35
C PHE A 29 -7.78 -0.75 17.95
N ASP A 30 -7.84 -1.14 19.21
CA ASP A 30 -9.11 -1.40 19.89
C ASP A 30 -9.73 -0.15 20.52
N HIS A 31 -10.78 -0.35 21.31
CA HIS A 31 -11.52 0.71 21.99
C HIS A 31 -10.72 1.46 23.08
N LEU A 32 -9.61 0.89 23.55
CA LEU A 32 -8.70 1.53 24.49
C LEU A 32 -7.57 2.29 23.76
N GLY A 33 -7.48 2.15 22.44
CA GLY A 33 -6.38 2.67 21.63
C GLY A 33 -5.17 1.73 21.59
N ASP A 34 -5.29 0.52 22.12
CA ASP A 34 -4.19 -0.45 22.13
C ASP A 34 -4.04 -1.09 20.74
N LEU A 35 -2.80 -1.21 20.27
CA LEU A 35 -2.47 -1.95 19.05
C LEU A 35 -2.74 -3.45 19.26
N ARG A 36 -3.63 -4.02 18.46
CA ARG A 36 -3.97 -5.45 18.50
C ARG A 36 -3.34 -6.24 17.37
N GLU A 37 -3.26 -5.63 16.18
CA GLU A 37 -2.64 -6.26 15.01
C GLU A 37 -1.76 -5.28 14.27
N SER A 38 -0.63 -5.77 13.77
CA SER A 38 0.27 -5.03 12.88
C SER A 38 0.95 -6.02 11.96
N TYR A 39 0.65 -5.96 10.67
CA TYR A 39 1.22 -6.86 9.68
C TYR A 39 1.40 -6.20 8.33
N SER A 40 2.36 -6.70 7.56
CA SER A 40 2.51 -6.35 6.15
C SER A 40 1.40 -7.04 5.36
N ALA A 41 0.65 -6.26 4.60
CA ALA A 41 -0.35 -6.69 3.64
C ALA A 41 0.16 -6.53 2.19
N SER A 42 1.48 -6.55 2.00
CA SER A 42 2.16 -6.46 0.71
C SER A 42 2.20 -7.83 0.02
N ASN A 43 1.07 -8.27 -0.56
CA ASN A 43 0.99 -9.52 -1.29
C ASN A 43 1.11 -9.33 -2.81
N ASP A 44 1.31 -10.42 -3.54
CA ASP A 44 1.55 -10.40 -4.99
C ASP A 44 0.42 -9.71 -5.78
N ASP A 45 -0.83 -9.92 -5.37
CA ASP A 45 -1.99 -9.29 -6.00
C ASP A 45 -1.97 -7.75 -5.83
N PHE A 46 -1.74 -7.28 -4.60
CA PHE A 46 -1.67 -5.84 -4.32
C PHE A 46 -0.49 -5.18 -5.05
N CYS A 47 0.69 -5.79 -4.96
CA CYS A 47 1.90 -5.26 -5.60
C CYS A 47 1.81 -5.30 -7.12
N GLY A 48 1.32 -6.40 -7.69
CA GLY A 48 1.21 -6.62 -9.13
C GLY A 48 0.29 -5.62 -9.82
N ARG A 49 -0.92 -5.40 -9.28
CA ARG A 49 -1.88 -4.43 -9.85
C ARG A 49 -1.29 -3.02 -9.96
N PHE A 50 -0.51 -2.61 -8.97
CA PHE A 50 0.14 -1.30 -9.00
C PHE A 50 1.30 -1.25 -10.00
N GLN A 51 2.11 -2.32 -10.08
CA GLN A 51 3.18 -2.45 -11.06
C GLN A 51 2.64 -2.38 -12.50
N ASP A 52 1.52 -3.05 -12.78
CA ASP A 52 0.87 -3.07 -14.08
C ASP A 52 0.37 -1.66 -14.46
N ALA A 53 -0.37 -1.01 -13.54
CA ALA A 53 -0.88 0.34 -13.76
C ALA A 53 0.24 1.35 -14.01
N PHE A 54 1.34 1.27 -13.24
CA PHE A 54 2.51 2.11 -13.44
C PHE A 54 3.15 1.87 -14.82
N SER A 55 3.37 0.62 -15.20
CA SER A 55 3.97 0.26 -16.50
C SER A 55 3.10 0.74 -17.68
N SER A 56 1.78 0.62 -17.58
CA SER A 56 0.86 1.19 -18.58
C SER A 56 0.96 2.72 -18.65
N SER A 57 1.16 3.41 -17.53
CA SER A 57 1.29 4.88 -17.49
C SER A 57 2.63 5.42 -18.03
N VAL A 58 3.70 4.62 -17.98
CA VAL A 58 5.03 4.99 -18.48
C VAL A 58 5.20 4.67 -19.97
N THR A 59 4.21 4.04 -20.61
CA THR A 59 4.21 3.86 -22.07
C THR A 59 4.12 5.23 -22.72
N PRO A 60 5.12 5.69 -23.50
CA PRO A 60 5.04 6.97 -24.17
C PRO A 60 3.85 6.95 -25.14
N GLN A 61 2.95 7.94 -25.04
CA GLN A 61 2.10 8.30 -26.16
C GLN A 61 3.02 8.74 -27.31
N GLY A 62 3.40 7.81 -28.20
CA GLY A 62 4.29 8.12 -29.32
C GLY A 62 5.19 6.98 -29.78
N ALA A 63 4.64 5.79 -29.97
CA ALA A 63 5.22 4.83 -30.90
C ALA A 63 4.12 4.43 -31.89
N SER A 64 3.93 5.28 -32.91
CA SER A 64 3.28 4.94 -34.18
C SER A 64 4.36 4.85 -35.24
#